data_AF-A0A1G3BW37-F1
#
_entry.id   AF-A0A1G3BW37-F1
#
_cell.length_a   1.000
_cell.length_b   1.000
_cell.length_c   1.000
_cell.angle_alpha   90.00
_cell.angle_beta   90.00
_cell.angle_gamma   90.00
#
_symmetry.space_group_name_H-M   'P 1'
#
loop_
_entity.id
_entity.type
_entity.pdbx_description
1 polymer ?
#
loop_
_entity_poly.entity_id
_entity_poly.type
_entity_poly.pdbx_seq_one_letter_code
_entity_poly.pdbx_strand_id
1 'polypeptide(L)'
;MDRFLNVRYRGTGFRGYPIGTVCYYGPDDKTPIKAVAAILRKKDEAVSVLKRWISDNVITDKKVQKEIADFLKKNKAKSIIITESPIGCIHEEGEDYPVGEDCPFCLFWKRKQ
;
A
#
# COMPACT_ATOMS: atom_id res chain seq x y z
N MET A 1 5.75 -9.39 -16.53
CA MET A 1 4.53 -8.64 -16.92
C MET A 1 4.34 -7.57 -15.87
N ASP A 2 4.48 -6.30 -16.25
CA ASP A 2 4.43 -5.18 -15.30
C ASP A 2 3.04 -5.05 -14.66
N ARG A 3 2.88 -5.61 -13.46
CA ARG A 3 1.66 -5.60 -12.64
C ARG A 3 1.10 -4.20 -12.33
N PHE A 4 1.85 -3.13 -12.63
CA PHE A 4 1.54 -1.76 -12.21
C PHE A 4 1.35 -0.75 -13.35
N LEU A 5 1.34 -1.14 -14.63
CA LEU A 5 1.27 -0.19 -15.76
C LEU A 5 0.04 0.73 -15.76
N ASN A 6 -1.03 0.34 -15.06
CA ASN A 6 -2.29 1.09 -15.03
C ASN A 6 -2.67 1.61 -13.62
N VAL A 7 -1.76 1.53 -12.64
CA VAL A 7 -2.04 2.03 -11.29
C VAL A 7 -1.84 3.55 -11.25
N ARG A 8 -2.91 4.27 -10.92
CA ARG A 8 -2.82 5.71 -10.66
C ARG A 8 -2.27 5.95 -9.25
N TYR A 9 -1.36 6.91 -9.15
CA TYR A 9 -0.77 7.32 -7.88
C TYR A 9 -0.63 8.84 -7.83
N ARG A 10 -0.61 9.36 -6.61
CA ARG A 10 -0.30 10.76 -6.29
C ARG A 10 0.93 10.81 -5.40
N GLY A 11 1.68 11.91 -5.43
CA GLY A 11 2.91 12.00 -4.66
C GLY A 11 3.59 13.36 -4.73
N THR A 12 4.74 13.46 -4.07
CA THR A 12 5.52 14.70 -4.02
C THR A 12 6.55 14.84 -5.16
N GLY A 13 6.57 13.85 -6.07
CA GLY A 13 7.67 13.64 -7.02
C GLY A 13 8.89 12.99 -6.35
N PHE A 14 9.85 12.52 -7.14
CA PHE A 14 11.09 11.96 -6.59
C PHE A 14 12.02 13.07 -6.10
N ARG A 15 12.28 13.08 -4.79
CA ARG A 15 13.14 14.02 -4.07
C ARG A 15 14.27 13.31 -3.31
N GLY A 16 14.58 12.08 -3.73
CA GLY A 16 15.55 11.20 -3.07
C GLY A 16 14.96 10.33 -1.96
N TYR A 17 15.83 9.54 -1.35
CA TYR A 17 15.49 8.64 -0.25
C TYR A 17 15.53 9.35 1.12
N PRO A 18 14.74 8.88 2.11
CA PRO A 18 13.81 7.75 2.05
C PRO A 18 12.55 8.01 1.23
N ILE A 19 12.05 6.98 0.55
CA ILE A 19 10.75 6.98 -0.13
C ILE A 19 9.73 6.37 0.82
N GLY A 20 8.66 7.11 1.09
CA GLY A 20 7.47 6.60 1.74
C GLY A 20 6.44 6.18 0.71
N THR A 21 6.01 4.92 0.77
CA THR A 21 4.91 4.42 -0.06
C THR A 21 3.69 4.22 0.81
N VAL A 22 2.50 4.52 0.28
CA VAL A 22 1.22 4.19 0.90
C VAL A 22 0.37 3.50 -0.17
N CYS A 23 0.09 2.22 0.03
CA CYS A 23 -0.72 1.42 -0.87
C CYS A 23 -2.05 1.09 -0.20
N TYR A 24 -3.14 1.24 -0.94
CA TYR A 24 -4.46 0.84 -0.49
C TYR A 24 -4.80 -0.57 -0.99
N TYR A 25 -5.59 -1.28 -0.19
CA TYR A 25 -6.05 -2.63 -0.45
C TYR A 25 -7.51 -2.75 -0.05
N GLY A 26 -8.23 -3.64 -0.72
CA GLY A 26 -9.68 -3.72 -0.62
C GLY A 26 -10.23 -5.06 -1.11
N PRO A 27 -11.50 -5.37 -0.83
CA PRO A 27 -12.18 -6.51 -1.46
C PRO A 27 -12.29 -6.35 -2.99
N ASP A 28 -12.23 -5.11 -3.49
CA ASP A 28 -12.22 -4.73 -4.90
C ASP A 28 -11.36 -3.45 -5.12
N ASP A 29 -11.34 -2.93 -6.35
CA ASP A 29 -10.58 -1.74 -6.76
C ASP A 29 -11.21 -0.40 -6.36
N LYS A 30 -12.29 -0.40 -5.58
CA LYS A 30 -13.07 0.79 -5.21
C LYS A 30 -13.26 0.95 -3.70
N THR A 31 -13.04 -0.10 -2.93
CA THR A 31 -13.36 -0.16 -1.50
C THR A 31 -12.07 -0.23 -0.66
N PRO A 32 -11.46 0.92 -0.32
CA PRO A 32 -10.18 0.96 0.39
C PRO A 32 -10.40 0.75 1.89
N ILE A 33 -10.30 -0.50 2.34
CA ILE A 33 -10.47 -0.84 3.77
C ILE A 33 -9.14 -1.10 4.49
N LYS A 34 -8.03 -1.21 3.74
CA LYS A 34 -6.68 -1.42 4.27
C LYS A 34 -5.70 -0.43 3.65
N ALA A 35 -4.84 0.16 4.48
CA ALA A 35 -3.70 0.95 4.06
C ALA A 35 -2.42 0.28 4.56
N VAL A 36 -1.40 0.21 3.71
CA VAL A 36 -0.06 -0.23 4.08
C VAL A 36 0.92 0.87 3.72
N ALA A 37 1.64 1.38 4.73
CA ALA A 37 2.72 2.33 4.51
C ALA A 37 4.07 1.66 4.74
N ALA A 38 5.03 1.93 3.86
CA ALA A 38 6.37 1.38 3.91
C ALA A 38 7.42 2.47 3.66
N ILE A 39 8.63 2.24 4.18
CA ILE A 39 9.78 3.15 4.01
C ILE A 39 10.95 2.39 3.36
N LEU A 40 11.35 2.86 2.19
CA LEU A 40 12.55 2.41 1.49
C LEU A 40 13.64 3.46 1.69
N ARG A 41 14.81 3.10 2.24
CA ARG A 41 15.87 4.08 2.58
C ARG A 41 16.96 4.18 1.52
N LYS A 42 17.08 3.18 0.66
CA LYS A 42 17.92 3.21 -0.54
C LYS A 42 17.29 2.36 -1.64
N LYS A 43 17.87 2.44 -2.84
CA LYS A 43 17.48 1.61 -3.98
C LYS A 43 17.71 0.13 -3.65
N ASP A 44 16.80 -0.72 -4.09
CA ASP A 44 16.88 -2.18 -3.98
C ASP A 44 16.99 -2.71 -2.54
N GLU A 45 16.64 -1.88 -1.55
CA GLU A 45 16.56 -2.30 -0.16
C GLU A 45 15.21 -2.92 0.14
N ALA A 46 15.20 -4.03 0.87
CA ALA A 46 13.99 -4.56 1.47
C ALA A 46 13.32 -3.50 2.36
N VAL A 47 11.99 -3.55 2.42
CA VAL A 47 11.23 -2.61 3.24
C VAL A 47 11.66 -2.74 4.71
N SER A 48 12.33 -1.70 5.21
CA SER A 48 12.91 -1.69 6.56
C SER A 48 11.87 -1.43 7.66
N VAL A 49 10.78 -0.72 7.31
CA VAL A 49 9.72 -0.33 8.24
C VAL A 49 8.40 -0.36 7.48
N LEU A 50 7.41 -1.05 8.04
CA LEU A 50 6.06 -1.17 7.48
C LEU A 50 5.03 -1.00 8.60
N LYS A 51 3.92 -0.32 8.30
CA LYS A 51 2.75 -0.23 9.18
C LYS A 51 1.47 -0.44 8.37
N ARG A 52 0.50 -1.10 8.99
CA ARG A 52 -0.82 -1.45 8.42
C ARG A 52 -1.93 -0.77 9.21
N TRP A 53 -3.00 -0.38 8.53
CA TRP A 53 -4.23 0.15 9.11
C TRP A 53 -5.44 -0.49 8.45
N ILE A 54 -6.51 -0.67 9.22
CA ILE A 54 -7.82 -1.14 8.76
C ILE A 54 -8.88 -0.16 9.24
N SER A 55 -9.83 0.19 8.36
CA SER A 55 -11.07 0.89 8.71
C SER A 55 -12.12 0.68 7.60
N ASP A 56 -13.36 1.15 7.82
CA ASP A 56 -14.42 1.07 6.80
C ASP A 56 -14.05 1.80 5.50
N ASN A 57 -13.27 2.88 5.63
CA ASN A 57 -12.63 3.55 4.49
C ASN A 57 -11.37 4.28 4.96
N VAL A 58 -10.20 3.71 4.65
CA VAL A 58 -8.91 4.22 5.12
C VAL A 58 -8.56 5.58 4.53
N ILE A 59 -9.13 5.95 3.37
CA ILE A 59 -8.89 7.24 2.72
C ILE A 59 -9.61 8.37 3.46
N THR A 60 -10.86 8.13 3.90
CA THR A 60 -11.67 9.16 4.56
C THR A 60 -11.54 9.16 6.09
N ASP A 61 -11.02 8.09 6.68
CA ASP A 61 -10.80 8.01 8.13
C ASP A 61 -9.68 8.98 8.57
N LYS A 62 -10.08 10.04 9.28
CA LYS A 62 -9.18 11.10 9.76
C LYS A 62 -8.11 10.57 10.71
N LYS A 63 -8.41 9.56 11.53
CA LYS A 63 -7.44 8.98 12.46
C LYS A 63 -6.39 8.21 11.68
N VAL A 64 -6.81 7.38 10.73
CA VAL A 64 -5.89 6.63 9.85
C VAL A 64 -5.01 7.58 9.04
N GLN A 65 -5.58 8.61 8.42
CA GLN A 65 -4.81 9.60 7.66
C GLN A 65 -3.79 10.35 8.53
N LYS A 66 -4.16 10.73 9.76
CA LYS A 66 -3.23 11.35 10.71
C LYS A 66 -2.09 10.41 11.06
N GLU A 67 -2.38 9.14 11.35
CA GLU A 67 -1.35 8.16 11.69
C GLU A 67 -0.40 7.85 10.51
N ILE A 68 -0.92 7.81 9.28
CA ILE A 68 -0.09 7.67 8.07
C ILE A 68 0.85 8.88 7.94
N ALA A 69 0.33 10.10 8.09
CA ALA A 69 1.14 11.31 8.03
C ALA A 69 2.23 11.32 9.13
N ASP A 70 1.86 10.97 10.35
CA ASP A 70 2.79 10.86 11.48
C ASP A 70 3.86 9.79 11.23
N PHE A 71 3.49 8.65 10.66
CA PHE A 71 4.42 7.58 10.27
C PHE A 71 5.43 8.06 9.23
N LEU A 72 4.98 8.70 8.15
CA LEU A 72 5.84 9.22 7.09
C LEU A 72 6.79 10.30 7.63
N LYS A 73 6.27 11.21 8.46
CA LYS A 73 7.06 12.29 9.09
C LYS A 73 8.11 11.74 10.05
N LYS A 74 7.73 10.80 10.93
CA LYS A 74 8.63 10.15 11.89
C LYS A 74 9.81 9.46 11.18
N ASN A 75 9.55 8.88 10.01
CA ASN A 75 10.56 8.21 9.21
C ASN A 75 11.29 9.11 8.20
N LYS A 76 11.04 10.44 8.23
CA LYS A 76 11.72 11.44 7.40
C LYS A 76 11.62 11.14 5.89
N ALA A 77 10.47 10.64 5.43
CA ALA A 77 10.23 10.39 4.02
C ALA A 77 10.42 11.69 3.21
N LYS A 78 11.31 11.66 2.21
CA LYS A 78 11.57 12.80 1.31
C LYS A 78 10.69 12.76 0.07
N SER A 79 10.53 11.55 -0.48
CA SER A 79 9.62 11.27 -1.58
C SER A 79 8.43 10.49 -1.04
N ILE A 80 7.22 10.83 -1.46
CA ILE A 80 6.00 10.12 -1.05
C ILE A 80 5.23 9.70 -2.29
N ILE A 81 4.78 8.45 -2.32
CA ILE A 81 3.91 7.88 -3.35
C ILE A 81 2.71 7.24 -2.66
N ILE A 82 1.51 7.57 -3.11
CA ILE A 82 0.25 7.07 -2.57
C ILE A 82 -0.60 6.57 -3.73
N THR A 83 -1.08 5.33 -3.69
CA THR A 83 -2.02 4.81 -4.70
C THR A 83 -3.36 5.56 -4.63
N GLU A 84 -4.01 5.82 -5.76
CA GLU A 84 -5.31 6.52 -5.75
C GLU A 84 -6.48 5.60 -5.39
N SER A 85 -6.32 4.29 -5.60
CA SER A 85 -7.32 3.26 -5.34
C SER A 85 -6.67 2.02 -4.74
N PRO A 86 -7.45 1.03 -4.25
CA PRO A 86 -6.94 -0.29 -3.94
C PRO A 86 -6.21 -0.91 -5.14
N ILE A 87 -5.04 -1.49 -4.86
CA ILE A 87 -4.19 -2.15 -5.87
C ILE A 87 -4.06 -3.66 -5.65
N GLY A 88 -4.77 -4.18 -4.65
CA GLY A 88 -4.79 -5.60 -4.33
C GLY A 88 -5.79 -5.93 -3.23
N CYS A 89 -5.91 -7.22 -2.94
CA CYS A 89 -6.77 -7.73 -1.88
C CYS A 89 -6.22 -7.42 -0.49
N ILE A 90 -7.08 -7.55 0.51
CA ILE A 90 -6.71 -7.33 1.92
C ILE A 90 -5.79 -8.42 2.50
N HIS A 91 -5.72 -9.59 1.85
CA HIS A 91 -4.99 -10.77 2.32
C HIS A 91 -3.56 -10.79 1.78
N GLU A 92 -2.63 -11.27 2.60
CA GLU A 92 -1.20 -11.25 2.34
C GLU A 92 -0.68 -12.63 1.93
N GLU A 93 -0.02 -12.68 0.78
CA GLU A 93 0.69 -13.86 0.29
C GLU A 93 1.81 -14.26 1.26
N GLY A 94 1.89 -15.55 1.61
CA GLY A 94 2.82 -16.08 2.60
C GLY A 94 2.37 -15.91 4.06
N GLU A 95 1.33 -15.11 4.33
CA GLU A 95 0.70 -15.00 5.66
C GLU A 95 -0.69 -15.68 5.66
N ASP A 96 -1.59 -15.24 4.77
CA ASP A 96 -2.98 -15.70 4.69
C ASP A 96 -3.19 -16.87 3.70
N TYR A 97 -2.33 -16.98 2.69
CA TYR A 97 -2.35 -18.05 1.68
C TYR A 97 -0.94 -18.33 1.15
N PRO A 98 -0.69 -19.50 0.52
CA PRO A 98 0.65 -19.87 0.08
C PRO A 98 1.27 -18.91 -0.93
N VAL A 99 2.60 -18.80 -0.90
CA VAL A 99 3.37 -18.04 -1.89
C VAL A 99 3.21 -18.68 -3.27
N GLY A 100 2.93 -17.85 -4.27
CA GLY A 100 2.72 -18.20 -5.67
C GLY A 100 1.26 -18.47 -6.05
N GLU A 101 0.34 -18.46 -5.09
CA GLU A 101 -1.06 -18.79 -5.31
C GLU A 101 -1.96 -17.55 -5.44
N ASP A 102 -3.13 -17.73 -6.06
CA ASP A 102 -4.19 -16.73 -6.03
C ASP A 102 -4.84 -16.68 -4.62
N CYS A 103 -5.16 -15.48 -4.14
CA CYS A 103 -5.94 -15.33 -2.91
C CYS A 103 -7.30 -16.05 -3.02
N PRO A 104 -7.60 -17.04 -2.14
CA PRO A 104 -8.84 -17.83 -2.24
C PRO A 104 -10.06 -17.08 -1.69
N PHE A 105 -9.85 -15.98 -0.98
CA PHE A 105 -10.90 -15.26 -0.25
C PHE A 105 -11.49 -14.09 -1.04
N CYS A 106 -10.84 -13.63 -2.12
CA CYS A 106 -11.23 -12.41 -2.84
C CYS A 106 -11.54 -12.68 -4.31
N LEU A 107 -12.82 -12.93 -4.61
CA LEU A 107 -13.30 -13.22 -5.97
C LEU A 107 -12.96 -12.14 -6.98
N PHE A 108 -13.03 -10.86 -6.60
CA PHE A 108 -12.70 -9.75 -7.51
C PHE A 108 -11.25 -9.81 -7.99
N TRP A 109 -10.32 -10.21 -7.11
CA TRP A 109 -8.88 -10.18 -7.33
C TRP A 109 -8.33 -11.49 -7.91
N LYS A 110 -9.15 -12.53 -8.01
CA LYS A 110 -8.76 -13.81 -8.60
C LYS A 110 -8.12 -13.62 -9.97
N ARG A 111 -6.90 -14.17 -10.16
CA ARG A 111 -6.08 -14.04 -11.39
C ARG A 111 -5.67 -12.63 -11.77
N LYS A 112 -5.77 -11.66 -10.85
CA LYS A 112 -5.32 -10.28 -11.04
C LYS A 112 -4.11 -9.93 -10.17
N GLN A 113 -3.78 -10.79 -9.21
CA GLN A 113 -2.77 -10.53 -8.19
C GLN A 113 -1.49 -11.27 -8.41
#